data_AF-A0A090YQE4-F1
#
_entry.id   AF-A0A090YQE4-F1
#
_cell.length_a   1.000
_cell.length_b   1.000
_cell.length_c   1.000
_cell.angle_alpha   90.00
_cell.angle_beta   90.00
_cell.angle_gamma   90.00
#
_symmetry.space_group_name_H-M   'P 1'
#
loop_
_entity.id
_entity.type
_entity.pdbx_description
1 polymer ?
#
loop_
_entity_poly.entity_id
_entity_poly.type
_entity_poly.pdbx_seq_one_letter_code
_entity_poly.pdbx_strand_id
1 'polypeptide(L)'
;MAYDLELEIKEVLEKIDFVERYKALSEKFSDRTNTFENYENKKAIEVFESLGYKARYNKKEDFFIVGEVKNKDIYAFRFNISLKYGVAELIWEAWHNGEVRAGDPWDIFIRLLSNDTEKVPVLYFHSYDELKEIMKIAFEMYEDFKRELIPIYS
;
A
#
# COMPACT_ATOMS: atom_id res chain seq x y z
N MET A 1 -2.15 -25.62 4.79
CA MET A 1 -1.17 -24.80 5.55
C MET A 1 -1.86 -23.51 5.91
N ALA A 2 -1.70 -23.01 7.14
CA ALA A 2 -2.20 -21.69 7.48
C ALA A 2 -1.44 -20.68 6.60
N TYR A 3 -2.18 -19.80 5.93
CA TYR A 3 -1.60 -18.69 5.19
C TYR A 3 -1.07 -17.70 6.22
N ASP A 4 0.22 -17.37 6.15
CA ASP A 4 0.93 -16.55 7.12
C ASP A 4 2.00 -15.71 6.41
N LEU A 5 2.40 -14.60 7.01
CA LEU A 5 3.47 -13.74 6.49
C LEU A 5 4.83 -14.41 6.68
N GLU A 6 5.70 -14.20 5.69
CA GLU A 6 7.12 -14.52 5.81
C GLU A 6 7.73 -13.81 7.02
N LEU A 7 8.68 -14.46 7.71
CA LEU A 7 9.21 -13.97 8.99
C LEU A 7 9.82 -12.57 8.85
N GLU A 8 10.61 -12.33 7.80
CA GLU A 8 11.23 -11.04 7.57
C GLU A 8 10.21 -9.92 7.31
N ILE A 9 9.04 -10.26 6.72
CA ILE A 9 7.97 -9.28 6.48
C ILE A 9 7.34 -8.89 7.80
N LYS A 10 7.08 -9.84 8.70
CA LYS A 10 6.55 -9.55 10.05
C LYS A 10 7.47 -8.64 10.84
N GLU A 11 8.76 -8.95 10.88
CA GLU A 11 9.77 -8.17 11.61
C GLU A 11 9.86 -6.73 11.07
N VAL A 12 9.81 -6.56 9.75
CA VAL A 12 9.80 -5.23 9.13
C VAL A 12 8.51 -4.47 9.47
N LEU A 13 7.34 -5.11 9.38
CA LEU A 13 6.05 -4.46 9.68
C LEU A 13 5.97 -4.01 11.15
N GLU A 14 6.50 -4.81 12.07
CA GLU A 14 6.62 -4.43 13.50
C GLU A 14 7.58 -3.25 13.66
N LYS A 15 8.75 -3.29 13.04
CA LYS A 15 9.79 -2.25 13.17
C LYS A 15 9.36 -0.87 12.67
N ILE A 16 8.47 -0.81 11.68
CA ILE A 16 7.97 0.46 11.12
C ILE A 16 6.67 0.95 11.77
N ASP A 17 6.24 0.30 12.86
CA ASP A 17 4.98 0.53 13.57
C ASP A 17 3.77 0.48 12.62
N PHE A 18 3.77 -0.49 11.69
CA PHE A 18 2.80 -0.55 10.60
C PHE A 18 1.34 -0.54 11.09
N VAL A 19 1.04 -1.36 12.09
CA VAL A 19 -0.32 -1.53 12.63
C VAL A 19 -0.87 -0.21 13.17
N GLU A 20 -0.10 0.48 13.99
CA GLU A 20 -0.51 1.73 14.63
C GLU A 20 -0.67 2.85 13.60
N ARG A 21 0.28 2.97 12.67
CA ARG A 21 0.24 3.99 11.61
C ARG A 21 -0.93 3.76 10.66
N TYR A 22 -1.18 2.52 10.25
CA TYR A 22 -2.29 2.23 9.36
C TYR A 22 -3.64 2.43 10.07
N LYS A 23 -3.78 2.05 11.34
CA LYS A 23 -4.98 2.35 12.13
C LYS A 23 -5.25 3.86 12.19
N ALA A 24 -4.24 4.66 12.54
CA ALA A 24 -4.38 6.11 12.62
C ALA A 24 -4.77 6.74 11.26
N LEU A 25 -4.18 6.25 10.17
CA LEU A 25 -4.56 6.67 8.82
C LEU A 25 -6.01 6.29 8.50
N SER A 26 -6.40 5.05 8.80
CA SER A 26 -7.74 4.50 8.56
C SER A 26 -8.81 5.24 9.31
N GLU A 27 -8.58 5.54 10.59
CA GLU A 27 -9.51 6.30 11.43
C GLU A 27 -9.71 7.72 10.88
N LYS A 28 -8.63 8.39 10.48
CA LYS A 28 -8.68 9.73 9.91
C LYS A 28 -9.52 9.80 8.63
N PHE A 29 -9.46 8.77 7.78
CA PHE A 29 -10.11 8.74 6.47
C PHE A 29 -11.22 7.67 6.39
N SER A 30 -12.01 7.53 7.45
CA SER A 30 -13.06 6.50 7.59
C SER A 30 -14.46 6.92 7.12
N ASP A 31 -14.64 8.18 6.73
CA ASP A 31 -15.95 8.72 6.32
C ASP A 31 -16.39 8.14 4.96
N ARG A 32 -17.53 7.45 4.93
CA ARG A 32 -18.10 6.84 3.73
C ARG A 32 -19.08 7.77 3.00
N THR A 33 -19.30 8.99 3.47
CA THR A 33 -20.35 9.86 2.91
C THR A 33 -19.88 10.61 1.67
N ASN A 34 -20.59 10.48 0.56
CA ASN A 34 -20.31 11.19 -0.70
C ASN A 34 -18.87 10.98 -1.24
N THR A 35 -18.41 9.73 -1.25
CA THR A 35 -17.06 9.37 -1.70
C THR A 35 -16.81 9.76 -3.17
N PHE A 36 -15.54 9.94 -3.52
CA PHE A 36 -15.14 10.46 -4.83
C PHE A 36 -15.02 9.36 -5.90
N GLU A 37 -16.13 8.70 -6.21
CA GLU A 37 -16.15 7.55 -7.12
C GLU A 37 -15.79 7.90 -8.58
N ASN A 38 -16.16 9.10 -9.03
CA ASN A 38 -16.00 9.56 -10.41
C ASN A 38 -14.66 10.27 -10.67
N TYR A 39 -13.58 9.73 -10.12
CA TYR A 39 -12.24 10.28 -10.35
C TYR A 39 -11.72 9.91 -11.75
N GLU A 40 -10.89 10.79 -12.31
CA GLU A 40 -10.13 10.52 -13.54
C GLU A 40 -8.76 9.91 -13.21
N ASN A 41 -8.42 8.77 -13.82
CA ASN A 41 -7.13 8.08 -13.61
C ASN A 41 -5.92 8.98 -13.88
N LYS A 42 -6.02 9.88 -14.86
CA LYS A 42 -4.94 10.82 -15.18
C LYS A 42 -4.62 11.74 -14.01
N LYS A 43 -5.65 12.28 -13.34
CA LYS A 43 -5.48 13.16 -12.18
C LYS A 43 -4.98 12.39 -10.95
N ALA A 44 -5.40 11.15 -10.76
CA ALA A 44 -4.82 10.28 -9.72
C ALA A 44 -3.31 10.06 -9.95
N ILE A 45 -2.90 9.82 -11.20
CA ILE A 45 -1.48 9.73 -11.56
C ILE A 45 -0.75 11.04 -11.28
N GLU A 46 -1.33 12.19 -11.65
CA GLU A 46 -0.75 13.51 -11.34
C GLU A 46 -0.56 13.73 -9.83
N VAL A 47 -1.47 13.23 -8.99
CA VAL A 47 -1.31 13.24 -7.52
C VAL A 47 -0.08 12.43 -7.10
N PHE A 48 0.05 11.19 -7.57
CA PHE A 48 1.18 10.33 -7.23
C PHE A 48 2.51 10.91 -7.70
N GLU A 49 2.57 11.43 -8.93
CA GLU A 49 3.75 12.07 -9.50
C GLU A 49 4.13 13.35 -8.77
N SER A 50 3.16 14.12 -8.28
CA SER A 50 3.41 15.31 -7.45
C SER A 50 4.09 14.99 -6.11
N LEU A 51 4.02 13.73 -5.67
CA LEU A 51 4.68 13.21 -4.47
C LEU A 51 6.01 12.50 -4.78
N GLY A 52 6.49 12.58 -6.03
CA GLY A 52 7.77 12.02 -6.45
C GLY A 52 7.70 10.58 -6.97
N TYR A 53 6.50 10.02 -7.12
CA TYR A 53 6.31 8.63 -7.53
C TYR A 53 5.84 8.52 -8.97
N LYS A 54 6.61 7.81 -9.80
CA LYS A 54 6.12 7.40 -11.12
C LYS A 54 4.97 6.41 -10.93
N ALA A 55 3.91 6.61 -11.70
CA ALA A 55 2.74 5.76 -11.68
C ALA A 55 2.25 5.41 -13.08
N ARG A 56 1.65 4.22 -13.21
CA ARG A 56 0.93 3.82 -14.42
C ARG A 56 -0.35 3.08 -14.05
N TYR A 57 -1.38 3.25 -14.86
CA TYR A 57 -2.64 2.53 -14.66
C TYR A 57 -2.66 1.22 -15.44
N ASN A 58 -2.93 0.12 -14.74
CA ASN A 58 -3.13 -1.20 -15.31
C ASN A 58 -4.61 -1.42 -15.61
N LYS A 59 -5.02 -1.20 -16.86
CA LYS A 59 -6.43 -1.34 -17.30
C LYS A 59 -7.01 -2.75 -17.13
N LYS A 60 -6.17 -3.79 -17.17
CA LYS A 60 -6.63 -5.17 -17.13
C LYS A 60 -7.08 -5.55 -15.72
N GLU A 61 -6.28 -5.18 -14.74
CA GLU A 61 -6.50 -5.52 -13.34
C GLU A 61 -7.17 -4.36 -12.57
N ASP A 62 -7.31 -3.20 -13.20
CA ASP A 62 -8.00 -2.01 -12.70
C ASP A 62 -7.38 -1.47 -11.39
N PHE A 63 -6.06 -1.26 -11.42
CA PHE A 63 -5.28 -0.64 -10.35
C PHE A 63 -4.12 0.21 -10.90
N PHE A 64 -3.55 1.06 -10.06
CA PHE A 64 -2.33 1.81 -10.31
C PHE A 64 -1.12 1.05 -9.82
N ILE A 65 -0.05 1.02 -10.61
CA ILE A 65 1.27 0.53 -10.20
C ILE A 65 2.13 1.75 -9.96
N VAL A 66 2.63 1.88 -8.74
CA VAL A 66 3.34 3.06 -8.25
C VAL A 66 4.68 2.66 -7.67
N GLY A 67 5.70 3.47 -7.90
CA GLY A 67 6.98 3.37 -7.18
C GLY A 67 7.75 2.07 -7.41
N GLU A 68 7.61 1.46 -8.59
CA GLU A 68 8.30 0.21 -8.90
C GLU A 68 9.81 0.35 -8.76
N VAL A 69 10.41 -0.47 -7.90
CA VAL A 69 11.86 -0.57 -7.71
C VAL A 69 12.26 -1.99 -8.04
N LYS A 70 13.32 -2.17 -8.84
CA LYS A 70 13.88 -3.49 -9.16
C LYS A 70 15.40 -3.43 -9.12
N ASN A 71 16.01 -4.36 -8.39
CA ASN A 71 17.46 -4.57 -8.40
C ASN A 71 17.78 -5.89 -9.08
N LYS A 72 18.12 -5.79 -10.38
CA LYS A 72 18.43 -6.95 -11.24
C LYS A 72 17.38 -8.05 -11.02
N ASP A 73 17.81 -9.28 -10.79
CA ASP A 73 16.94 -10.42 -10.52
C ASP A 73 16.91 -10.79 -9.02
N ILE A 74 17.43 -9.90 -8.15
CA ILE A 74 17.52 -10.14 -6.71
C ILE A 74 16.21 -9.75 -6.04
N TYR A 75 15.79 -8.49 -6.16
CA TYR A 75 14.53 -8.06 -5.55
C TYR A 75 13.74 -7.09 -6.42
N ALA A 76 12.44 -7.06 -6.19
CA ALA A 76 11.54 -6.07 -6.74
C ALA A 76 10.54 -5.62 -5.67
N PHE A 77 10.03 -4.41 -5.82
CA PHE A 77 8.99 -3.84 -4.99
C PHE A 77 7.98 -3.12 -5.87
N ARG A 78 6.70 -3.24 -5.54
CA ARG A 78 5.62 -2.44 -6.13
C ARG A 78 4.66 -1.98 -5.05
N PHE A 79 4.08 -0.81 -5.29
CA PHE A 79 2.92 -0.35 -4.58
C PHE A 79 1.74 -0.33 -5.55
N ASN A 80 0.82 -1.29 -5.40
CA ASN A 80 -0.42 -1.31 -6.16
C ASN A 80 -1.51 -0.58 -5.38
N ILE A 81 -2.29 0.25 -6.09
CA ILE A 81 -3.33 1.08 -5.48
C ILE A 81 -4.61 0.95 -6.29
N SER A 82 -5.70 0.56 -5.65
CA SER A 82 -7.05 0.53 -6.25
C SER A 82 -7.86 1.69 -5.67
N LEU A 83 -8.52 2.45 -6.54
CA LEU A 83 -9.29 3.65 -6.17
C LEU A 83 -10.81 3.47 -6.37
N LYS A 84 -11.28 2.22 -6.44
CA LYS A 84 -12.68 1.91 -6.81
C LYS A 84 -13.64 2.40 -5.74
N TYR A 85 -14.81 2.90 -6.16
CA TYR A 85 -15.88 3.36 -5.26
C TYR A 85 -15.44 4.44 -4.26
N GLY A 86 -14.41 5.23 -4.61
CA GLY A 86 -13.85 6.24 -3.73
C GLY A 86 -13.11 5.65 -2.51
N VAL A 87 -12.68 4.39 -2.60
CA VAL A 87 -11.86 3.69 -1.61
C VAL A 87 -10.40 3.70 -2.06
N ALA A 88 -9.46 3.97 -1.17
CA ALA A 88 -8.03 3.81 -1.42
C ALA A 88 -7.54 2.48 -0.83
N GLU A 89 -7.57 1.42 -1.63
CA GLU A 89 -7.02 0.11 -1.28
C GLU A 89 -5.52 0.08 -1.57
N LEU A 90 -4.73 -0.23 -0.54
CA LEU A 90 -3.27 -0.16 -0.54
C LEU A 90 -2.67 -1.58 -0.52
N ILE A 91 -1.84 -1.92 -1.52
CA ILE A 91 -1.30 -3.27 -1.70
C ILE A 91 0.21 -3.17 -1.89
N TRP A 92 0.97 -3.87 -1.05
CA TRP A 92 2.41 -4.00 -1.24
C TRP A 92 2.75 -5.33 -1.89
N GLU A 93 3.63 -5.27 -2.87
CA GLU A 93 4.26 -6.45 -3.44
C GLU A 93 5.78 -6.37 -3.24
N ALA A 94 6.36 -7.44 -2.72
CA ALA A 94 7.80 -7.61 -2.55
C ALA A 94 8.22 -8.97 -3.08
N TRP A 95 9.27 -9.00 -3.88
CA TRP A 95 9.87 -10.23 -4.41
C TRP A 95 11.33 -10.31 -4.03
N HIS A 96 11.79 -11.52 -3.77
CA HIS A 96 13.18 -11.84 -3.52
C HIS A 96 13.55 -13.16 -4.23
N ASN A 97 14.62 -13.15 -5.03
CA ASN A 97 15.10 -14.26 -5.84
C ASN A 97 14.02 -14.93 -6.71
N GLY A 98 13.10 -14.11 -7.25
CA GLY A 98 12.00 -14.57 -8.10
C GLY A 98 10.78 -15.10 -7.35
N GLU A 99 10.83 -15.18 -6.02
CA GLU A 99 9.71 -15.59 -5.17
C GLU A 99 8.95 -14.38 -4.61
N VAL A 100 7.63 -14.49 -4.52
CA VAL A 100 6.78 -13.51 -3.84
C VAL A 100 6.98 -13.67 -2.34
N ARG A 101 7.37 -12.59 -1.66
CA ARG A 101 7.53 -12.55 -0.20
C ARG A 101 6.39 -11.81 0.50
N ALA A 102 5.82 -10.82 -0.18
CA ALA A 102 4.57 -10.16 0.20
C ALA A 102 3.79 -9.77 -1.07
N GLY A 103 2.45 -9.81 -1.02
CA GLY A 103 1.63 -9.49 -2.19
C GLY A 103 0.19 -9.15 -1.86
N ASP A 104 -0.05 -8.58 -0.68
CA ASP A 104 -1.38 -8.49 -0.11
C ASP A 104 -1.81 -7.06 0.23
N PRO A 105 -3.13 -6.81 0.28
CA PRO A 105 -3.68 -5.59 0.83
C PRO A 105 -3.26 -5.36 2.29
N TRP A 106 -3.14 -4.09 2.68
CA TRP A 106 -2.73 -3.72 4.03
C TRP A 106 -3.66 -4.23 5.14
N ASP A 107 -4.96 -4.35 4.88
CA ASP A 107 -5.92 -4.93 5.83
C ASP A 107 -5.68 -6.43 6.06
N ILE A 108 -5.16 -7.15 5.05
CA ILE A 108 -4.70 -8.53 5.21
C ILE A 108 -3.48 -8.60 6.13
N PHE A 109 -2.51 -7.68 5.99
CA PHE A 109 -1.38 -7.62 6.92
C PHE A 109 -1.83 -7.43 8.37
N ILE A 110 -2.79 -6.53 8.64
CA ILE A 110 -3.36 -6.36 9.99
C ILE A 110 -3.97 -7.66 10.50
N ARG A 111 -4.77 -8.33 9.67
CA ARG A 111 -5.43 -9.58 10.05
C ARG A 111 -4.42 -10.67 10.37
N LEU A 112 -3.36 -10.81 9.58
CA LEU A 112 -2.31 -11.81 9.83
C LEU A 112 -1.49 -11.50 11.08
N LEU A 113 -1.12 -10.23 11.30
CA LEU A 113 -0.36 -9.82 12.50
C LEU A 113 -1.19 -9.95 13.79
N SER A 114 -2.51 -9.79 13.70
CA SER A 114 -3.43 -9.85 14.85
C SER A 114 -4.13 -11.19 15.04
N ASN A 115 -3.82 -12.21 14.22
CA ASN A 115 -4.54 -13.49 14.19
C ASN A 115 -6.08 -13.30 14.05
N ASP A 116 -6.48 -12.47 13.09
CA ASP A 116 -7.88 -12.12 12.77
C ASP A 116 -8.66 -11.40 13.88
N THR A 117 -8.00 -10.96 14.95
CA THR A 117 -8.69 -10.29 16.08
C THR A 117 -8.92 -8.80 15.84
N GLU A 118 -8.23 -8.20 14.87
CA GLU A 118 -8.36 -6.77 14.56
C GLU A 118 -8.90 -6.51 13.15
N LYS A 119 -9.65 -5.42 13.03
CA LYS A 119 -10.11 -4.86 11.76
C LYS A 119 -9.89 -3.36 11.78
N VAL A 120 -9.53 -2.81 10.63
CA VAL A 120 -9.37 -1.37 10.43
C VAL A 120 -10.50 -0.82 9.56
N PRO A 121 -10.90 0.45 9.75
CA PRO A 121 -11.80 1.13 8.83
C PRO A 121 -11.25 1.13 7.40
N VAL A 122 -12.16 1.22 6.43
CA VAL A 122 -11.80 1.41 5.02
C VAL A 122 -11.32 2.84 4.81
N LEU A 123 -10.29 3.03 3.99
CA LEU A 123 -9.82 4.35 3.56
C LEU A 123 -10.72 4.90 2.45
N TYR A 124 -11.43 5.98 2.71
CA TYR A 124 -12.20 6.71 1.72
C TYR A 124 -11.54 8.05 1.39
N PHE A 125 -11.82 8.56 0.19
CA PHE A 125 -11.39 9.89 -0.23
C PHE A 125 -12.52 10.63 -0.96
N HIS A 126 -12.57 11.94 -0.77
CA HIS A 126 -13.63 12.83 -1.25
C HIS A 126 -13.11 13.86 -2.26
N SER A 127 -11.79 13.94 -2.44
CA SER A 127 -11.15 14.84 -3.40
C SER A 127 -9.74 14.37 -3.75
N TYR A 128 -9.13 15.00 -4.76
CA TYR A 128 -7.72 14.78 -5.07
C TYR A 128 -6.78 15.30 -3.97
N ASP A 129 -7.19 16.31 -3.22
CA ASP A 129 -6.39 16.83 -2.09
C ASP A 129 -6.36 15.82 -0.95
N GLU A 130 -7.50 15.22 -0.62
CA GLU A 130 -7.54 14.12 0.36
C GLU A 130 -6.78 12.89 -0.14
N LEU A 131 -6.93 12.52 -1.41
CA LEU A 131 -6.12 11.45 -2.00
C LEU A 131 -4.63 11.76 -1.82
N LYS A 132 -4.20 13.00 -2.07
CA LYS A 132 -2.82 13.42 -1.88
C LYS A 132 -2.37 13.30 -0.42
N GLU A 133 -3.21 13.64 0.55
CA GLU A 133 -2.91 13.45 1.97
C GLU A 133 -2.73 11.98 2.35
N ILE A 134 -3.64 11.11 1.90
CA ILE A 134 -3.55 9.67 2.13
C ILE A 134 -2.26 9.12 1.51
N MET A 135 -1.99 9.48 0.26
CA MET A 135 -0.81 9.01 -0.47
C MET A 135 0.50 9.50 0.13
N LYS A 136 0.55 10.72 0.68
CA LYS A 136 1.74 11.21 1.36
C LYS A 136 2.13 10.29 2.51
N ILE A 137 1.18 9.94 3.38
CA ILE A 137 1.42 9.04 4.52
C ILE A 137 1.72 7.62 4.02
N ALA A 138 0.97 7.13 3.04
CA ALA A 138 1.14 5.79 2.50
C ALA A 138 2.52 5.58 1.85
N PHE A 139 3.01 6.59 1.12
CA PHE A 139 4.35 6.56 0.51
C PHE A 139 5.48 6.68 1.53
N GLU A 140 5.31 7.43 2.62
CA GLU A 140 6.27 7.44 3.72
C GLU A 140 6.40 6.03 4.34
N MET A 141 5.27 5.37 4.60
CA MET A 141 5.26 3.98 5.09
C MET A 141 5.91 3.00 4.09
N TYR A 142 5.70 3.20 2.80
CA TYR A 142 6.31 2.37 1.75
C TYR A 142 7.82 2.56 1.66
N GLU A 143 8.33 3.79 1.84
CA GLU A 143 9.78 4.02 1.93
C GLU A 143 10.38 3.36 3.17
N ASP A 144 9.70 3.42 4.32
CA ASP A 144 10.14 2.73 5.53
C ASP A 144 10.19 1.21 5.30
N PHE A 145 9.14 0.63 4.72
CA PHE A 145 9.09 -0.79 4.37
C PHE A 145 10.25 -1.20 3.47
N LYS A 146 10.49 -0.47 2.38
CA LYS A 146 11.64 -0.73 1.48
C LYS A 146 12.97 -0.58 2.21
N ARG A 147 13.15 0.47 3.01
CA ARG A 147 14.39 0.75 3.72
C ARG A 147 14.78 -0.38 4.67
N GLU A 148 13.81 -0.97 5.36
CA GLU A 148 14.07 -2.07 6.28
C GLU A 148 14.24 -3.42 5.56
N LEU A 149 13.55 -3.64 4.44
CA LEU A 149 13.60 -4.92 3.72
C LEU A 149 14.79 -5.04 2.75
N ILE A 150 15.21 -3.94 2.11
CA ILE A 150 16.33 -3.95 1.14
C ILE A 150 17.62 -4.54 1.74
N PRO A 151 18.06 -4.19 2.97
CA PRO A 151 19.25 -4.79 3.57
C PRO A 151 19.17 -6.31 3.79
N ILE A 152 17.95 -6.85 3.94
CA ILE A 152 17.71 -8.30 4.10
C ILE A 152 17.82 -9.01 2.74
N TYR A 153 17.44 -8.32 1.66
CA TYR A 153 17.44 -8.87 0.29
C TYR A 153 18.71 -8.55 -0.51
N SER A 154 19.68 -7.83 0.06
CA SER A 154 20.90 -7.38 -0.65
C SER A 154 22.08 -8.32 -0.50
#